data_AF-A0A962KV28-F1
#
_entry.id   AF-A0A962KV28-F1
#
_cell.length_a   1.000
_cell.length_b   1.000
_cell.length_c   1.000
_cell.angle_alpha   90.00
_cell.angle_beta   90.00
_cell.angle_gamma   90.00
#
_symmetry.space_group_name_H-M   'P 1'
#
loop_
_entity.id
_entity.type
_entity.pdbx_description
1 polymer ?
#
loop_
_entity_poly.entity_id
_entity_poly.type
_entity_poly.pdbx_seq_one_letter_code
_entity_poly.pdbx_strand_id
1 'polypeptide(L)' 'GFLPAKIVTEVTPAGPFYAAEKDHQDYLLKHPDGYTCHFIRPNWKLPPKAAE' A
#
# COMPACT_ATOMS: atom_id res chain seq x y z
N GLY A 1 -3.87 -9.90 12.73
CA GLY A 1 -2.57 -9.36 12.27
C GLY A 1 -2.10 -8.34 13.27
N PHE A 2 -0.80 -8.14 13.37
CA PHE A 2 -0.24 -7.17 14.29
C PHE A 2 -0.11 -5.82 13.59
N LEU A 3 -0.92 -4.84 14.01
CA LEU A 3 -0.78 -3.45 13.61
C LEU A 3 -0.58 -2.61 14.87
N PRO A 4 0.22 -1.53 14.82
CA PRO A 4 0.64 -0.80 16.01
C PRO A 4 -0.50 -0.03 16.69
N ALA A 5 -1.62 0.19 16.00
CA ALA A 5 -2.75 0.96 16.47
C ALA A 5 -4.04 0.58 15.73
N LYS A 6 -5.16 1.20 16.13
CA LYS A 6 -6.45 1.11 15.45
C LYS A 6 -6.29 1.44 13.96
N ILE A 7 -6.86 0.61 13.10
CA ILE A 7 -6.92 0.85 11.65
C ILE A 7 -7.87 2.02 11.39
N VAL A 8 -7.38 3.01 10.65
CA VAL A 8 -8.15 4.21 10.24
C VAL A 8 -8.46 4.22 8.74
N THR A 9 -8.20 3.10 8.05
CA THR A 9 -8.49 2.93 6.62
C THR A 9 -9.99 3.04 6.36
N GLU A 10 -10.36 3.90 5.42
CA GLU A 10 -11.74 4.09 4.98
C GLU A 10 -12.16 2.97 4.01
N VAL A 11 -13.43 2.57 4.07
CA VAL A 11 -14.04 1.61 3.13
C VAL A 11 -15.23 2.30 2.49
N THR A 12 -15.07 2.69 1.22
CA THR A 12 -16.08 3.40 0.43
C THR A 12 -16.22 2.80 -0.98
N PRO A 13 -17.35 3.04 -1.66
CA PRO A 13 -17.50 2.67 -3.06
C PRO A 13 -16.45 3.35 -3.94
N ALA A 14 -15.94 2.65 -4.96
CA ALA A 14 -15.05 3.26 -5.94
C ALA A 14 -15.77 4.38 -6.71
N GLY A 15 -15.18 5.57 -6.71
CA GLY A 15 -15.64 6.73 -7.50
C GLY A 15 -14.92 6.87 -8.84
N PRO A 16 -15.13 7.99 -9.55
CA PRO A 16 -14.31 8.34 -10.71
C PRO A 16 -12.82 8.38 -10.34
N PHE A 17 -11.97 7.77 -11.18
CA PHE A 17 -10.52 7.78 -11.02
C PHE A 17 -9.88 8.70 -12.06
N TYR A 18 -9.19 9.73 -11.59
CA TYR A 18 -8.50 10.70 -12.43
C TYR A 18 -7.03 10.31 -12.54
N ALA A 19 -6.56 10.01 -13.75
CA ALA A 19 -5.17 9.65 -13.96
C ALA A 19 -4.24 10.82 -13.64
N ALA A 20 -3.19 10.56 -12.86
CA ALA A 20 -2.10 11.50 -12.66
C ALA A 20 -1.29 11.70 -13.97
N GLU A 21 -0.55 12.80 -14.04
CA GLU A 21 0.31 13.17 -15.17
C GLU A 21 1.30 12.05 -15.52
N LYS A 22 1.73 12.03 -16.79
CA LYS A 22 2.60 10.99 -17.34
C LYS A 22 3.92 10.79 -16.56
N ASP A 23 4.43 11.84 -15.93
CA ASP A 23 5.67 11.81 -15.16
C ASP A 23 5.50 11.09 -13.81
N HIS A 24 4.28 11.05 -13.26
CA HIS A 24 3.98 10.29 -12.04
C HIS A 24 3.78 8.79 -12.29
N GLN A 25 3.44 8.41 -13.52
CA GLN A 25 3.32 7.00 -13.89
C GLN A 25 4.70 6.34 -13.90
N ASP A 26 4.82 5.19 -13.22
CA ASP A 26 6.06 4.42 -13.15
C ASP A 26 7.28 5.21 -12.62
N TYR A 27 7.05 6.22 -11.77
CA TYR A 27 8.11 7.12 -11.30
C TYR A 27 9.33 6.38 -10.72
N LEU A 28 9.11 5.41 -9.82
CA LEU A 28 10.21 4.65 -9.21
C LEU A 28 10.84 3.60 -10.15
N LEU A 29 10.18 3.23 -11.26
CA LEU A 29 10.81 2.40 -12.30
C LEU A 29 11.76 3.24 -13.16
N LYS A 30 11.39 4.50 -13.44
CA LYS A 30 12.22 5.47 -14.17
C LYS A 30 13.35 6.05 -13.31
N HIS A 31 13.10 6.20 -12.02
CA HIS A 31 14.02 6.74 -11.02
C HIS A 31 14.17 5.75 -9.84
N PRO A 32 15.01 4.70 -9.97
CA PRO A 32 15.15 3.66 -8.95
C PRO A 32 15.58 4.17 -7.56
N ASP A 33 16.37 5.25 -7.53
CA ASP A 33 16.81 5.93 -6.30
C ASP A 33 15.89 7.10 -5.91
N GLY A 34 14.70 7.15 -6.50
CA GLY A 34 13.70 8.18 -6.24
C GLY A 34 13.12 8.11 -4.83
N TYR A 35 12.45 9.19 -4.43
CA TYR A 35 11.87 9.29 -3.10
C TYR A 35 10.77 8.25 -2.85
N THR A 36 10.91 7.49 -1.77
CA THR A 36 9.87 6.63 -1.20
C THR A 36 10.07 6.44 0.30
N CYS A 37 8.97 6.29 1.05
CA CYS A 37 9.00 5.88 2.45
C CYS A 37 8.38 4.49 2.66
N HIS A 38 7.96 3.81 1.59
CA HIS A 38 7.28 2.53 1.68
C HIS A 38 8.27 1.37 1.66
N PHE A 39 8.10 0.43 2.60
CA PHE A 39 8.88 -0.80 2.67
C PHE A 39 8.07 -1.91 3.33
N ILE A 40 8.42 -3.16 3.05
CA ILE A 40 7.76 -4.34 3.63
C ILE A 40 8.08 -4.40 5.13
N ARG A 41 7.04 -4.54 5.96
CA ARG A 41 7.17 -4.78 7.40
C ARG A 41 6.90 -6.26 7.68
N PRO A 42 7.92 -7.12 7.92
CA PRO A 42 7.74 -8.57 7.99
C PRO A 42 6.76 -9.05 9.08
N ASN A 43 6.57 -8.23 10.12
CA ASN A 43 5.70 -8.54 11.25
C ASN A 43 4.24 -8.10 11.03
N TRP A 44 3.94 -7.33 9.97
CA TRP A 44 2.59 -6.93 9.60
C TRP A 44 1.92 -8.01 8.75
N LYS A 45 1.79 -9.21 9.33
CA LYS A 45 1.18 -10.38 8.70
C LYS A 45 0.05 -10.94 9.55
N LEU A 46 -0.96 -11.52 8.90
CA LEU A 46 -1.95 -12.34 9.58
C LEU A 46 -1.31 -13.69 9.95
N PRO A 47 -1.73 -14.33 11.06
CA PRO A 47 -1.39 -15.73 11.27
C PRO A 47 -1.99 -16.57 10.12
N PRO A 48 -1.43 -17.76 9.83
CA PRO A 48 -2.06 -18.71 8.92
C PRO A 48 -3.52 -18.95 9.34
N LYS A 49 -4.42 -19.16 8.37
CA LYS A 49 -5.76 -19.67 8.70
C LYS A 49 -5.60 -20.99 9.47
N ALA A 50 -6.38 -21.17 10.53
CA ALA A 50 -6.55 -22.50 11.10
C ALA A 50 -7.05 -23.42 9.98
N ALA A 51 -6.50 -24.65 9.89
CA ALA A 51 -7.07 -25.67 9.04
C ALA A 51 -8.52 -25.88 9.47
N GLU A 52 -9.44 -25.84 8.50
CA GLU A 52 -10.85 -26.18 8.70
C GLU A 52 -11.01 -27.66 9.02
#